data_AF-A0A2T3J633-F1
#
_entry.id   AF-A0A2T3J633-F1
#
_cell.length_a   1.000
_cell.length_b   1.000
_cell.length_c   1.000
_cell.angle_alpha   90.00
_cell.angle_beta   90.00
_cell.angle_gamma   90.00
#
_symmetry.space_group_name_H-M   'P 1'
#
loop_
_entity.id
_entity.type
_entity.pdbx_description
1 polymer ?
#
loop_
_entity_poly.entity_id
_entity_poly.type
_entity_poly.pdbx_seq_one_letter_code
_entity_poly.pdbx_strand_id
1 'polypeptide(L)'
;MAKTYFPNSEKTIRVVASEPHPTGTKYKISMGIEIWGGDTGHEVIKIQMEYNDVVSGRRSPSYPIGTDDYKRVMEAVNSLS
;
A
#
# COMPACT_ATOMS: atom_id res chain seq x y z
N MET A 1 -19.70 4.88 -1.50
CA MET A 1 -19.20 3.54 -1.87
C MET A 1 -18.87 2.80 -0.58
N ALA A 2 -19.35 1.57 -0.43
CA ALA A 2 -18.94 0.72 0.69
C ALA A 2 -17.43 0.47 0.61
N LYS A 3 -16.74 0.40 1.76
CA LYS A 3 -15.34 -0.03 1.80
C LYS A 3 -15.31 -1.51 1.39
N THR A 4 -14.56 -1.82 0.34
CA THR A 4 -14.34 -3.19 -0.14
C THR A 4 -13.08 -3.82 0.47
N TYR A 5 -12.20 -3.01 1.06
CA TYR A 5 -10.95 -3.46 1.67
C TYR A 5 -10.91 -3.17 3.18
N PHE A 6 -10.55 -4.19 3.94
CA PHE A 6 -10.50 -4.22 5.39
C PHE A 6 -9.07 -4.59 5.84
N PRO A 7 -8.19 -3.59 6.04
CA PRO A 7 -6.81 -3.84 6.45
C PRO A 7 -6.75 -4.38 7.88
N ASN A 8 -5.83 -5.32 8.14
CA ASN A 8 -5.43 -5.68 9.48
C ASN A 8 -4.46 -4.60 10.01
N SER A 9 -4.84 -3.94 11.11
CA SER A 9 -4.06 -2.85 11.71
C SER A 9 -2.69 -3.29 12.21
N GLU A 10 -2.53 -4.54 12.63
CA GLU A 10 -1.26 -5.10 13.11
C GLU A 10 -0.33 -5.53 11.96
N LYS A 11 -0.89 -5.69 10.75
CA LYS A 11 -0.18 -6.10 9.54
C LYS A 11 -0.11 -4.93 8.55
N THR A 12 0.37 -3.78 9.02
CA THR A 12 0.55 -2.57 8.20
C THR A 12 1.96 -1.99 8.38
N ILE A 13 2.67 -1.79 7.27
CA ILE A 13 4.01 -1.18 7.22
C ILE A 13 3.95 0.06 6.31
N ARG A 14 4.78 1.06 6.61
CA ARG A 14 4.97 2.24 5.77
C ARG A 14 6.42 2.34 5.32
N VAL A 15 6.61 2.55 4.03
CA VAL A 15 7.91 2.78 3.41
C VAL A 15 7.95 4.20 2.87
N VAL A 16 8.92 5.01 3.28
CA VAL A 16 9.06 6.39 2.77
C VAL A 16 9.42 6.33 1.29
N ALA A 17 8.69 7.08 0.46
CA ALA A 17 8.96 7.19 -0.96
C ALA A 17 10.11 8.16 -1.23
N SER A 18 10.93 7.85 -2.23
CA SER A 18 12.03 8.73 -2.64
C SER A 18 11.54 9.84 -3.58
N GLU A 19 12.39 10.84 -3.80
CA GLU A 19 12.19 11.80 -4.89
C GLU A 19 12.03 11.05 -6.24
N PRO A 20 11.19 11.54 -7.17
CA PRO A 20 10.54 12.84 -7.21
C PRO A 20 9.15 12.87 -6.54
N HIS A 21 8.79 11.88 -5.72
CA HIS A 21 7.58 12.01 -4.93
C HIS A 21 7.72 13.21 -3.97
N PRO A 22 6.63 13.96 -3.72
CA PRO A 22 6.66 15.04 -2.73
C PRO A 22 7.13 14.54 -1.35
N THR A 23 7.84 15.38 -0.61
CA THR A 23 8.27 15.08 0.76
C THR A 23 7.09 14.61 1.62
N GLY A 24 7.32 13.56 2.42
CA GLY A 24 6.29 12.98 3.28
C GLY A 24 5.39 11.95 2.57
N THR A 25 5.63 11.67 1.29
CA THR A 25 4.97 10.55 0.58
C THR A 25 5.46 9.20 1.11
N LYS A 26 4.53 8.28 1.34
CA LYS A 26 4.82 6.92 1.82
C LYS A 26 4.04 5.91 1.00
N TYR A 27 4.61 4.72 0.80
CA TYR A 27 3.85 3.54 0.42
C TYR A 27 3.30 2.91 1.70
N LYS A 28 1.99 2.84 1.82
CA LYS A 28 1.30 2.07 2.86
C LYS A 28 1.08 0.66 2.32
N ILE A 29 1.68 -0.32 2.98
CA ILE A 29 1.58 -1.73 2.65
C ILE A 29 0.79 -2.36 3.79
N SER A 30 -0.26 -3.11 3.48
CA SER A 30 -1.06 -3.78 4.50
C SER A 30 -1.56 -5.12 4.00
N MET A 31 -1.68 -6.08 4.92
CA MET A 31 -2.43 -7.32 4.68
C MET A 31 -3.85 -7.17 5.22
N GLY A 32 -4.84 -7.72 4.53
CA GLY A 32 -6.23 -7.64 4.96
C GLY A 32 -7.17 -8.36 4.01
N ILE A 33 -8.47 -8.24 4.28
CA ILE A 33 -9.51 -8.86 3.45
C ILE A 33 -10.01 -7.86 2.43
N GLU A 34 -10.02 -8.24 1.15
CA GLU A 34 -10.71 -7.51 0.09
C GLU A 34 -11.88 -8.31 -0.47
N ILE A 35 -13.04 -7.66 -0.55
CA ILE A 35 -14.27 -8.21 -1.14
C ILE A 35 -14.35 -7.74 -2.59
N TRP A 36 -14.28 -8.70 -3.51
CA TRP A 36 -14.60 -8.51 -4.92
C TRP A 36 -16.03 -9.01 -5.17
N GLY A 37 -16.74 -8.44 -6.15
CA GLY A 37 -18.21 -8.47 -6.22
C GLY A 37 -18.88 -9.80 -5.85
N GLY A 38 -19.78 -9.77 -4.86
CA GLY A 38 -20.56 -10.94 -4.42
C GLY A 38 -19.80 -12.02 -3.63
N ASP A 39 -18.47 -11.93 -3.53
CA ASP A 39 -17.63 -12.96 -2.91
C ASP A 39 -17.50 -12.82 -1.40
N THR A 40 -17.02 -13.90 -0.75
CA THR A 40 -16.80 -14.01 0.70
C THR A 40 -15.62 -13.19 1.22
N GLY A 41 -14.86 -12.52 0.35
CA GLY A 41 -13.65 -11.78 0.69
C GLY A 41 -12.40 -12.66 0.66
N HIS A 42 -11.28 -12.07 0.24
CA HIS A 42 -10.00 -12.74 0.05
C HIS A 42 -8.90 -12.01 0.81
N GLU A 43 -8.00 -12.76 1.43
CA GLU A 43 -6.81 -12.18 2.02
C GLU A 43 -5.86 -11.71 0.91
N VAL A 44 -5.46 -10.45 0.99
CA VAL A 44 -4.60 -9.79 0.01
C VAL A 44 -3.58 -8.91 0.70
N ILE A 45 -2.46 -8.69 0.02
CA ILE A 45 -1.55 -7.59 0.32
C ILE A 45 -1.92 -6.43 -0.58
N LYS A 46 -2.14 -5.26 0.03
CA LYS A 46 -2.49 -4.03 -0.67
C LYS A 46 -1.44 -2.96 -0.44
N ILE A 47 -0.96 -2.40 -1.55
CA ILE A 47 -0.01 -1.29 -1.58
C ILE A 47 -0.76 -0.04 -2.04
N GLN A 48 -0.67 1.03 -1.26
CA GLN A 48 -1.34 2.30 -1.56
C GLN A 48 -0.40 3.48 -1.33
N MET A 49 -0.58 4.55 -2.09
CA MET A 49 0.12 5.80 -1.84
C MET A 49 -0.52 6.55 -0.68
N GLU A 50 0.29 7.05 0.23
CA GLU A 50 -0.09 7.90 1.35
C GLU A 50 0.64 9.24 1.19
N TYR A 51 -0.12 10.34 1.16
CA TYR A 51 0.42 11.71 1.11
C TYR A 51 -0.07 12.46 2.34
N ASN A 52 0.84 13.06 3.10
CA ASN A 52 0.51 13.74 4.37
C ASN A 52 -0.36 12.86 5.29
N ASP A 53 0.03 11.59 5.46
CA ASP A 53 -0.65 10.58 6.27
C ASP A 53 -2.09 10.22 5.81
N VAL A 54 -2.49 10.65 4.60
CA VAL A 54 -3.78 10.31 3.98
C VAL A 54 -3.57 9.40 2.77
N VAL A 55 -4.26 8.26 2.77
CA VAL A 55 -4.23 7.32 1.64
C VAL A 55 -4.93 7.93 0.42
N SER A 56 -4.22 8.01 -0.70
CA SER A 56 -4.76 8.44 -1.99
C SER A 56 -5.42 7.28 -2.73
N GLY A 57 -6.68 7.00 -2.40
CA GLY A 57 -7.41 5.84 -2.93
C GLY A 57 -7.64 5.81 -4.44
N ARG A 58 -7.34 6.88 -5.18
CA ARG A 58 -7.48 6.95 -6.65
C ARG A 58 -6.14 6.82 -7.40
N ARG A 59 -5.01 6.82 -6.69
CA ARG A 59 -3.69 6.75 -7.31
C ARG A 59 -3.09 5.37 -7.07
N SER A 60 -2.79 4.68 -8.16
CA SER A 60 -1.99 3.46 -8.10
C SER A 60 -0.57 3.80 -7.59
N PRO A 61 0.05 2.91 -6.79
CA PRO A 61 1.44 3.09 -6.41
C PRO A 61 2.32 3.11 -7.66
N SER A 62 3.27 4.02 -7.68
CA SER A 62 4.23 4.20 -8.78
C SER A 62 5.62 4.31 -8.20
N TYR A 63 6.56 3.55 -8.75
CA TYR A 63 7.94 3.48 -8.28
C TYR A 63 8.83 4.22 -9.27
N PRO A 64 9.47 5.34 -8.87
CA PRO A 64 10.31 6.11 -9.78
C PRO A 64 11.48 5.29 -10.33
N ILE A 65 11.75 5.45 -11.64
CA ILE A 65 12.92 4.82 -12.26
C ILE A 65 14.20 5.44 -11.70
N GLY A 66 15.21 4.62 -11.43
CA GLY A 66 16.48 5.05 -10.88
C GLY A 66 16.51 5.13 -9.35
N THR A 67 15.41 4.79 -8.67
CA THR A 67 15.36 4.66 -7.21
C THR A 67 15.17 3.21 -6.79
N ASP A 68 15.33 2.93 -5.50
CA ASP A 68 15.17 1.59 -4.93
C ASP A 68 13.77 1.36 -4.33
N ASP A 69 12.82 2.27 -4.58
CA ASP A 69 11.47 2.24 -3.98
C ASP A 69 10.78 0.89 -4.21
N TYR A 70 10.80 0.37 -5.44
CA TYR A 70 10.21 -0.93 -5.76
C TYR A 70 10.82 -2.04 -4.90
N LYS A 71 12.15 -2.07 -4.79
CA LYS A 71 12.86 -3.08 -4.01
C LYS A 71 12.48 -3.01 -2.53
N ARG A 72 12.54 -1.82 -1.93
CA ARG A 72 12.18 -1.60 -0.51
C ARG A 72 10.72 -1.96 -0.22
N VAL A 73 9.81 -1.66 -1.15
CA VAL A 73 8.40 -2.03 -1.01
C VAL A 73 8.21 -3.54 -1.12
N MET A 74 8.85 -4.23 -2.07
CA MET A 74 8.76 -5.69 -2.17
C MET A 74 9.41 -6.41 -0.96
N GLU A 75 10.51 -5.89 -0.43
CA GLU A 75 11.11 -6.39 0.81
C GLU A 75 10.15 -6.26 2.01
N ALA A 76 9.45 -5.13 2.11
CA ALA A 76 8.43 -4.92 3.15
C ALA A 76 7.16 -5.77 2.93
N VAL A 77 6.83 -6.13 1.68
CA VAL A 77 5.78 -7.12 1.38
C VAL A 77 6.16 -8.49 1.92
N ASN A 78 7.40 -8.94 1.66
CA ASN A 78 7.90 -10.24 2.10
C ASN A 78 8.01 -10.37 3.63
N SER A 79 8.08 -9.26 4.37
CA SER A 79 8.08 -9.29 5.85
C SER A 79 6.68 -9.35 6.47
N LEU A 80 5.63 -9.13 5.68
CA LEU A 80 4.23 -9.21 6.11
C LEU A 80 3.61 -10.59 5.88
N SER A 81 4.03 -11.26 4.80
CA SER A 81 3.66 -12.63 4.41
C SER A 81 4.40 -13.68 5.23
#